data_AF-A0A8B6DJI1-F1
#
_entry.id   AF-A0A8B6DJI1-F1
#
_cell.length_a   1.000
_cell.length_b   1.000
_cell.length_c   1.000
_cell.angle_alpha   90.00
_cell.angle_beta   90.00
_cell.angle_gamma   90.00
#
_symmetry.space_group_name_H-M   'P 1'
#
loop_
_entity.id
_entity.type
_entity.pdbx_description
1 polymer ?
#
loop_
_entity_poly.entity_id
_entity_poly.type
_entity_poly.pdbx_seq_one_letter_code
_entity_poly.pdbx_strand_id
1 'polypeptide(L)'
;MAKPSGYPPSPNPSSSGSSPSQNEEQYVHCSGGMFVLIEDSQTTSPTMKEAPFVYGHKKKSASQLRKDYIARQTSRTNQHDDQHWNKIGFLWSWNYMLSKKWRTSHTGDEHFQDKMLADFREFCSNKDDRLKEYWHDYKLDNPV
;
A
#
# COMPACT_ATOMS: atom_id res chain seq x y z
N MET A 1 -9.99 12.43 -18.38
CA MET A 1 -10.81 13.55 -17.88
C MET A 1 -11.86 12.98 -16.92
N ALA A 2 -11.66 13.11 -15.60
CA ALA A 2 -12.64 12.68 -14.60
C ALA A 2 -13.29 13.94 -13.99
N LYS A 3 -14.62 14.01 -13.99
CA LYS A 3 -15.40 15.01 -13.25
C LYS A 3 -16.01 14.34 -12.00
N PRO A 4 -16.12 15.04 -10.86
CA PRO A 4 -16.85 14.53 -9.70
C PRO A 4 -18.36 14.81 -9.84
N SER A 5 -19.20 13.80 -9.60
CA SER A 5 -20.66 13.92 -9.49
C SER A 5 -21.02 14.48 -8.11
N GLY A 6 -21.72 15.62 -8.09
CA GLY A 6 -22.17 16.28 -6.85
C GLY A 6 -23.47 15.68 -6.31
N TYR A 7 -23.47 15.37 -5.01
CA TYR A 7 -24.66 15.34 -4.17
C TYR A 7 -24.38 16.17 -2.90
N PRO A 8 -25.31 17.00 -2.42
CA PRO A 8 -25.10 17.80 -1.21
C PRO A 8 -25.20 16.93 0.06
N PRO A 9 -24.36 17.15 1.09
CA PRO A 9 -24.45 16.40 2.34
C PRO A 9 -25.56 16.98 3.25
N SER A 10 -26.39 16.11 3.83
CA SER A 10 -27.28 16.46 4.94
C SER A 10 -26.47 16.72 6.23
N PRO A 11 -26.91 17.63 7.12
CA PRO A 11 -26.15 18.01 8.30
C PRO A 11 -26.49 17.11 9.49
N ASN A 12 -25.49 16.50 10.14
CA ASN A 12 -25.57 16.03 11.53
C ASN A 12 -24.21 15.57 12.08
N PRO A 13 -24.04 15.53 13.42
CA PRO A 13 -23.30 16.50 14.18
C PRO A 13 -21.84 16.11 14.41
N SER A 14 -21.05 17.13 14.75
CA SER A 14 -19.67 17.11 15.23
C SER A 14 -19.19 15.79 15.85
N SER A 15 -18.72 14.88 15.01
CA SER A 15 -17.58 14.04 15.37
C SER A 15 -16.35 14.77 14.82
N SER A 16 -15.42 15.11 15.70
CA SER A 16 -14.06 15.45 15.30
C SER A 16 -13.43 14.20 14.70
N GLY A 17 -13.87 13.86 13.49
CA GLY A 17 -13.28 12.85 12.64
C GLY A 17 -11.85 13.28 12.42
N SER A 18 -10.93 12.52 13.00
CA SER A 18 -9.51 12.60 12.71
C SER A 18 -9.35 12.74 11.20
N SER A 19 -8.80 13.88 10.77
CA SER A 19 -8.36 14.08 9.40
C SER A 19 -7.59 12.83 8.97
N PRO A 20 -7.95 12.14 7.87
CA PRO A 20 -7.14 11.04 7.40
C PRO A 20 -5.74 11.61 7.18
N SER A 21 -4.77 11.04 7.90
CA SER A 21 -3.36 11.40 7.75
C SER A 21 -3.03 11.27 6.28
N GLN A 22 -2.60 12.35 5.64
CA GLN A 22 -2.42 12.49 4.19
C GLN A 22 -1.30 11.63 3.57
N ASN A 23 -0.83 10.56 4.23
CA ASN A 23 0.28 9.70 3.77
C ASN A 23 -0.11 8.21 3.77
N GLU A 24 -1.23 7.87 3.15
CA GLU A 24 -1.65 6.47 2.98
C GLU A 24 -1.52 6.06 1.50
N GLU A 25 -0.30 5.83 1.02
CA GLU A 25 0.00 5.35 -0.35
C GLU A 25 -0.41 3.88 -0.52
N GLN A 26 -1.70 3.65 -0.64
CA GLN A 26 -2.30 2.37 -0.99
C GLN A 26 -2.81 2.44 -2.43
N TYR A 27 -2.40 1.47 -3.23
CA TYR A 27 -2.74 1.38 -4.64
C TYR A 27 -3.61 0.17 -4.89
N VAL A 28 -4.62 0.35 -5.75
CA VAL A 28 -5.48 -0.71 -6.25
C VAL A 28 -5.17 -0.87 -7.73
N HIS A 29 -4.83 -2.08 -8.16
CA HIS A 29 -4.66 -2.34 -9.59
C HIS A 29 -6.00 -2.13 -10.32
N CYS A 30 -5.96 -1.71 -11.59
CA CYS A 30 -7.18 -1.39 -12.36
C CYS A 30 -8.16 -2.57 -12.50
N SER A 31 -7.66 -3.81 -12.38
CA SER A 31 -8.50 -5.00 -12.36
C SER A 31 -9.33 -5.16 -11.07
N GLY A 32 -8.99 -4.42 -10.00
CA GLY A 32 -9.57 -4.53 -8.66
C GLY A 32 -9.13 -5.75 -7.88
N GLY A 33 -8.33 -6.65 -8.47
CA GLY A 33 -7.92 -7.93 -7.88
C GLY A 33 -6.70 -7.85 -6.97
N MET A 34 -5.94 -6.77 -7.01
CA MET A 34 -4.62 -6.68 -6.38
C MET A 34 -4.44 -5.34 -5.68
N PHE A 35 -3.84 -5.37 -4.50
CA PHE A 35 -3.50 -4.20 -3.71
C PHE A 35 -2.01 -4.14 -3.44
N VAL A 36 -1.46 -2.93 -3.51
CA VAL A 36 -0.08 -2.64 -3.17
C VAL A 36 -0.07 -1.58 -2.08
N LEU A 37 0.73 -1.82 -1.06
CA LEU A 37 0.92 -0.92 0.07
C LEU A 37 2.40 -0.57 0.17
N ILE A 38 2.71 0.71 0.03
CA ILE A 38 4.09 1.23 0.11
C ILE A 38 4.30 1.84 1.49
N GLU A 39 5.46 1.57 2.08
CA GLU A 39 5.88 2.18 3.34
C GLU A 39 6.55 3.53 3.07
N ASP A 40 6.12 4.56 3.79
CA ASP A 40 6.77 5.86 3.76
C ASP A 40 8.06 5.81 4.58
N SER A 41 9.19 5.94 3.89
CA SER A 41 10.55 5.97 4.45
C SER A 41 10.76 7.03 5.55
N GLN A 42 9.90 8.05 5.64
CA GLN A 42 10.07 9.17 6.58
C GLN A 42 9.47 8.94 7.98
N THR A 43 8.81 7.81 8.24
CA THR A 43 8.04 7.62 9.50
C THR A 43 8.79 6.87 10.61
N THR A 44 10.12 6.75 10.54
CA THR A 44 10.94 6.14 11.61
C THR A 44 11.55 7.17 12.54
N SER A 45 10.73 7.83 13.36
CA SER A 45 11.18 8.32 14.66
C SER A 45 10.33 7.65 15.75
N PRO A 46 10.89 6.71 16.52
CA PRO A 46 10.20 6.19 17.70
C PRO A 46 10.25 7.30 18.74
N THR A 47 9.27 8.21 18.72
CA THR A 47 9.02 9.01 19.92
C THR A 47 8.43 8.06 20.94
N MET A 48 9.28 7.52 21.82
CA MET A 48 8.87 6.86 23.05
C MET A 48 8.06 7.86 23.87
N LYS A 49 6.73 7.88 23.66
CA LYS A 49 5.82 8.47 24.62
C LYS A 49 5.40 7.35 25.54
N GLU A 50 6.08 7.22 26.67
CA GLU A 50 5.54 6.53 27.83
C GLU A 50 4.17 7.16 28.13
N ALA A 51 3.10 6.47 27.75
CA ALA A 51 1.76 6.84 28.14
C ALA A 51 1.40 6.03 29.38
N PRO A 52 0.90 6.66 30.46
CA PRO A 52 0.52 5.94 31.66
C PRO A 52 -0.60 4.94 31.36
N PHE A 53 -0.51 3.80 32.04
CA PHE A 53 -1.43 2.68 31.99
C PHE A 53 -2.85 3.13 32.40
N VAL A 54 -3.72 3.31 31.41
CA VAL A 54 -5.16 3.53 31.61
C VAL A 54 -5.89 2.39 30.91
N TYR A 55 -6.62 1.59 31.68
CA TYR A 55 -7.52 0.55 31.19
C TYR A 55 -8.64 1.17 30.35
N GLY A 56 -8.39 1.26 29.06
CA GLY A 56 -9.37 1.61 28.04
C GLY A 56 -8.82 1.16 26.71
N HIS A 57 -9.51 0.26 26.02
CA HIS A 57 -9.12 -0.18 24.69
C HIS A 57 -9.17 1.01 23.73
N LYS A 58 -8.06 1.75 23.61
CA LYS A 58 -7.92 2.79 22.60
C LYS A 58 -7.95 2.10 21.23
N LYS A 59 -8.97 2.43 20.43
CA LYS A 59 -9.04 1.99 19.03
C LYS A 59 -7.80 2.51 18.32
N LYS A 60 -6.98 1.61 17.80
CA LYS A 60 -5.78 1.96 17.02
C LYS A 60 -6.23 2.68 15.75
N SER A 61 -5.49 3.73 15.35
CA SER A 61 -5.73 4.40 14.07
C SER A 61 -5.39 3.46 12.90
N ALA A 62 -5.91 3.75 11.70
CA ALA A 62 -5.60 3.01 10.48
C ALA A 62 -4.09 2.97 10.21
N SER A 63 -3.40 4.11 10.37
CA SER A 63 -1.95 4.21 10.30
C SER A 63 -1.23 3.30 11.31
N GLN A 64 -1.70 3.23 12.57
CA GLN A 64 -1.09 2.36 13.57
C GLN A 64 -1.34 0.88 13.26
N LEU A 65 -2.53 0.52 12.80
CA LEU A 65 -2.86 -0.84 12.36
C LEU A 65 -2.02 -1.26 11.15
N ARG A 66 -1.77 -0.33 10.21
CA ARG A 66 -0.88 -0.53 9.07
C ARG A 66 0.54 -0.85 9.54
N LYS A 67 1.14 0.00 10.40
CA LYS A 67 2.49 -0.23 10.96
C LYS A 67 2.60 -1.60 11.63
N ASP A 68 1.63 -1.93 12.47
CA ASP A 68 1.57 -3.23 13.15
C ASP A 68 1.47 -4.39 12.14
N TYR A 69 0.74 -4.21 11.03
CA TYR A 69 0.64 -5.21 9.97
C TYR A 69 1.97 -5.40 9.23
N ILE A 70 2.64 -4.30 8.83
CA ILE A 70 3.95 -4.37 8.16
C ILE A 70 4.96 -5.12 9.03
N ALA A 71 5.09 -4.71 10.30
CA ALA A 71 6.01 -5.33 11.25
C ALA A 71 5.76 -6.84 11.43
N ARG A 72 4.50 -7.28 11.39
CA ARG A 72 4.14 -8.71 11.46
C ARG A 72 4.51 -9.48 10.19
N GLN A 73 4.40 -8.86 9.02
CA GLN A 73 4.76 -9.52 7.77
C GLN A 73 6.28 -9.65 7.62
N THR A 74 7.04 -8.62 8.00
CA THR A 74 8.52 -8.64 7.93
C THR A 74 9.14 -9.59 8.95
N SER A 75 8.55 -9.72 10.15
CA SER A 75 9.00 -10.70 11.16
C SER A 75 8.75 -12.17 10.79
N ARG A 76 7.81 -12.45 9.88
CA ARG A 76 7.57 -13.83 9.39
C ARG A 76 8.65 -14.30 8.40
N THR A 77 9.29 -13.38 7.69
CA THR A 77 10.26 -13.71 6.64
C THR A 77 11.72 -13.61 7.09
N ASN A 78 12.02 -12.93 8.21
CA ASN A 78 13.39 -12.71 8.69
C ASN A 78 13.63 -13.37 10.05
N GLN A 79 14.03 -14.64 10.04
CA GLN A 79 14.82 -15.25 11.13
C GLN A 79 16.33 -15.15 10.88
N HIS A 80 16.75 -14.53 9.77
CA HIS A 80 18.16 -14.38 9.43
C HIS A 80 18.56 -12.91 9.53
N ASP A 81 19.72 -12.68 10.17
CA ASP A 81 20.40 -11.41 10.36
C ASP A 81 20.29 -10.48 9.14
N ASP A 82 19.95 -9.21 9.40
CA ASP A 82 20.62 -8.01 8.85
C ASP A 82 19.69 -6.79 8.99
N GLN A 83 19.99 -5.93 9.97
CA GLN A 83 19.16 -4.82 10.43
C GLN A 83 19.00 -3.62 9.46
N HIS A 84 19.41 -3.71 8.20
CA HIS A 84 19.44 -2.52 7.33
C HIS A 84 18.85 -2.67 5.92
N TRP A 85 18.74 -3.88 5.36
CA TRP A 85 18.17 -4.07 4.01
C TRP A 85 16.63 -4.09 3.97
N ASN A 86 15.98 -4.09 5.14
CA ASN A 86 14.54 -4.33 5.30
C ASN A 86 13.63 -3.10 5.13
N LYS A 87 14.14 -1.96 4.63
CA LYS A 87 13.33 -0.73 4.47
C LYS A 87 12.82 -0.47 3.06
N ILE A 88 13.24 -1.26 2.06
CA ILE A 88 12.87 -1.04 0.66
C ILE A 88 12.00 -2.21 0.21
N GLY A 89 10.73 -1.91 -0.10
CA GLY A 89 9.80 -2.92 -0.58
C GLY A 89 8.35 -2.44 -0.54
N PHE A 90 7.46 -3.34 -0.90
CA PHE A 90 6.02 -3.12 -0.93
C PHE A 90 5.32 -4.36 -0.37
N LEU A 91 4.16 -4.13 0.24
CA LEU A 91 3.26 -5.21 0.65
C LEU A 91 2.24 -5.45 -0.45
N TRP A 92 2.20 -6.69 -0.92
CA TRP A 92 1.25 -7.15 -1.90
C TRP A 92 0.12 -7.95 -1.25
N SER A 93 -1.11 -7.77 -1.73
CA SER A 93 -2.21 -8.66 -1.35
C SER A 93 -3.24 -8.85 -2.45
N TRP A 94 -3.88 -10.02 -2.42
CA TRP A 94 -4.97 -10.37 -3.31
C TRP A 94 -6.32 -9.89 -2.76
N ASN A 95 -7.20 -9.42 -3.64
CA ASN A 95 -8.57 -9.07 -3.30
C ASN A 95 -9.49 -10.29 -3.37
N TYR A 96 -9.52 -11.08 -2.31
CA TYR A 96 -10.43 -12.21 -2.22
C TYR A 96 -11.91 -11.82 -2.06
N MET A 97 -12.20 -10.55 -1.74
CA MET A 97 -13.57 -10.05 -1.63
C MET A 97 -14.22 -9.77 -2.99
N LEU A 98 -13.44 -9.77 -4.07
CA LEU A 98 -13.95 -9.58 -5.41
C LEU A 98 -14.70 -10.83 -5.88
N SER A 99 -16.01 -10.88 -5.59
CA SER A 99 -16.84 -12.04 -5.90
C SER A 99 -17.12 -12.17 -7.41
N LYS A 100 -17.56 -13.35 -7.86
CA LYS A 100 -17.82 -13.63 -9.29
C LYS A 100 -18.83 -12.65 -9.90
N LYS A 101 -19.77 -12.14 -9.11
CA LYS A 101 -20.78 -11.15 -9.53
C LYS A 101 -20.17 -9.83 -10.02
N TRP A 102 -19.01 -9.46 -9.49
CA TRP A 102 -18.32 -8.19 -9.79
C TRP A 102 -17.13 -8.36 -10.72
N ARG A 103 -16.83 -9.59 -11.15
CA ARG A 103 -15.78 -9.85 -12.13
C ARG A 103 -16.30 -9.53 -13.52
N THR A 104 -15.49 -8.84 -14.30
CA THR A 104 -15.70 -8.63 -15.73
C THR A 104 -14.52 -9.24 -16.50
N SER A 105 -14.57 -9.25 -17.84
CA SER A 105 -13.43 -9.70 -18.65
C SER A 105 -12.12 -8.96 -18.37
N HIS A 106 -12.19 -7.73 -17.81
CA HIS A 106 -11.03 -6.91 -17.47
C HIS A 106 -10.49 -7.14 -16.05
N THR A 107 -11.19 -7.93 -15.23
CA THR A 107 -10.76 -8.23 -13.86
C THR A 107 -9.58 -9.22 -13.82
N GLY A 108 -9.39 -9.98 -14.90
CA GLY A 108 -8.43 -11.09 -14.93
C GLY A 108 -8.87 -12.26 -14.04
N ASP A 109 -8.15 -13.37 -14.17
CA ASP A 109 -8.30 -14.55 -13.33
C ASP A 109 -7.17 -14.63 -12.27
N GLU A 110 -7.14 -15.71 -11.49
CA GLU A 110 -6.08 -15.93 -10.49
C GLU A 110 -4.72 -16.15 -11.17
N HIS A 111 -4.69 -16.78 -12.35
CA HIS A 111 -3.46 -16.98 -13.11
C HIS A 111 -2.85 -15.68 -13.62
N PHE A 112 -3.68 -14.74 -14.09
CA PHE A 112 -3.25 -13.40 -14.44
C PHE A 112 -2.64 -12.67 -13.23
N GLN A 113 -3.28 -12.78 -12.07
CA GLN A 113 -2.81 -12.19 -10.83
C GLN A 113 -1.41 -12.70 -10.45
N ASP A 114 -1.20 -14.02 -10.49
CA ASP A 114 0.10 -14.64 -10.23
C ASP A 114 1.18 -14.21 -11.23
N LYS A 115 0.84 -14.17 -12.52
CA LYS A 115 1.74 -13.67 -13.58
C LYS A 115 2.13 -12.21 -13.36
N MET A 116 1.18 -11.37 -12.94
CA MET A 116 1.44 -9.96 -12.70
C MET A 116 2.41 -9.77 -11.53
N LEU A 117 2.24 -10.50 -10.43
CA LEU A 117 3.19 -10.47 -9.32
C LEU A 117 4.58 -10.98 -9.73
N ALA A 118 4.65 -12.04 -10.54
CA ALA A 118 5.92 -12.55 -11.06
C ALA A 118 6.63 -11.50 -11.93
N ASP A 119 5.93 -10.92 -12.91
CA ASP A 119 6.47 -9.87 -13.78
C ASP A 119 6.91 -8.64 -12.97
N PHE A 120 6.12 -8.23 -11.97
CA PHE A 120 6.45 -7.09 -11.13
C PHE A 120 7.74 -7.32 -10.33
N ARG A 121 7.95 -8.53 -9.79
CA ARG A 121 9.20 -8.89 -9.12
C ARG A 121 10.39 -8.87 -10.08
N GLU A 122 10.22 -9.38 -11.28
CA GLU A 122 11.26 -9.36 -12.32
C GLU A 122 11.62 -7.92 -12.72
N PHE A 123 10.61 -7.08 -12.92
CA PHE A 123 10.78 -5.65 -13.17
C PHE A 123 11.57 -4.98 -12.04
N CYS A 124 11.17 -5.16 -10.77
CA CYS A 124 11.89 -4.60 -9.62
C CYS A 124 13.33 -5.11 -9.48
N SER A 125 13.62 -6.33 -9.94
CA SER A 125 14.99 -6.89 -9.95
C SER A 125 15.86 -6.37 -11.11
N ASN A 126 15.35 -5.45 -11.93
CA ASN A 126 15.97 -5.00 -13.18
C ASN A 126 16.32 -6.16 -14.13
N LYS A 127 15.44 -7.17 -14.22
CA LYS A 127 15.61 -8.26 -15.17
C LYS A 127 15.55 -7.70 -16.61
N ASP A 128 16.48 -8.14 -17.45
CA ASP A 128 16.62 -7.71 -18.84
C ASP A 128 16.74 -6.18 -18.99
N ASP A 129 17.30 -5.48 -17.99
CA ASP A 129 17.47 -4.02 -17.94
C ASP A 129 16.17 -3.19 -18.06
N ARG A 130 14.99 -3.83 -17.91
CA ARG A 130 13.67 -3.18 -18.05
C ARG A 130 13.47 -1.98 -17.14
N LEU A 131 13.96 -2.04 -15.90
CA LEU A 131 13.82 -0.93 -14.93
C LEU A 131 14.74 0.23 -15.32
N LYS A 132 15.94 -0.08 -15.79
CA LYS A 132 16.92 0.92 -16.27
C LYS A 132 16.41 1.63 -17.52
N GLU A 133 15.89 0.89 -18.50
CA GLU A 133 15.27 1.44 -19.71
C GLU A 133 14.10 2.36 -19.37
N TYR A 134 13.18 1.89 -18.51
CA TYR A 134 12.07 2.71 -18.02
C TYR A 134 12.53 4.05 -17.41
N TRP A 135 13.62 4.03 -16.65
CA TRP A 135 14.17 5.24 -16.04
C TRP A 135 14.83 6.18 -17.07
N HIS A 136 15.43 5.63 -18.12
CA HIS A 136 15.97 6.42 -19.23
C HIS A 136 14.85 7.14 -19.97
N ASP A 137 13.77 6.43 -20.32
CA ASP A 137 12.62 7.01 -21.02
C ASP A 137 11.96 8.13 -20.18
N TYR A 138 11.77 7.89 -18.88
CA TYR A 138 11.20 8.89 -17.97
C TYR A 138 12.01 10.20 -17.92
N LYS A 139 13.35 10.09 -17.96
CA LYS A 139 14.25 11.26 -17.99
C LYS A 139 14.22 12.00 -19.32
N LEU A 140 13.96 11.30 -20.43
CA LEU A 140 13.82 11.92 -21.75
C LEU A 140 12.51 12.72 -21.85
N ASP A 141 11.43 12.21 -21.25
CA ASP A 141 10.13 12.88 -21.23
C ASP A 141 10.07 14.07 -20.25
N ASN A 142 10.97 14.12 -19.26
CA ASN A 142 11.08 15.21 -18.29
C ASN A 142 12.53 15.73 -18.20
N PRO A 143 13.00 16.52 -19.18
CA PRO A 143 14.31 17.16 -19.09
C PRO A 143 14.32 18.14 -17.91
N VAL A 144 15.35 18.01 -17.05
CA VAL A 144 15.60 18.90 -15.90
C VAL A 144 15.95 20.30 -16.37
#